data_AF-A0A522AAC9-F1
#
_entry.id   AF-A0A522AAC9-F1
#
_cell.length_a   1.000
_cell.length_b   1.000
_cell.length_c   1.000
_cell.angle_alpha   90.00
_cell.angle_beta   90.00
_cell.angle_gamma   90.00
#
_symmetry.space_group_name_H-M   'P 1'
#
loop_
_entity.id
_entity.type
_entity.pdbx_description
1 polymer ?
#
loop_
_entity_poly.entity_id
_entity_poly.type
_entity_poly.pdbx_seq_one_letter_code
_entity_poly.pdbx_strand_id
1 'polypeptide(L)'
;MPIHEPVLNPAFNITRASHIVLTVKDLDLSRDFYREVLGFHETVRDLDTVYLRGMEEGCHHSVVLRKADGAPRCDRIGMRMLTNEDLVRAFDFFSAEGIEVAWVERPYQGQTLHVTDPVGTQLEFCASMPVEPRQNHSYHLYRGGAAQRFDHYQIVCYDVQKAYDFYTKIGFRLTEYVCPGDADDRVWGVWLHRKGNPHDIVFTNGKGPRMHHFGMTVRGGDDLIRAADVAGSLGFGATVERGPGRHGMGGGALFLYFRDPDGHRIELFNAHYQTIDLEPPIRWTLRDPKRTDVWGMPALERWFFEATCFTGQEPQLPSINISPRTLEALIAEGVFRARF
;
A
#
# COMPACT_ATOMS: atom_id res chain seq x y z
N MET A 1 13.34 -21.53 11.31
CA MET A 1 12.55 -21.33 10.08
C MET A 1 12.65 -19.86 9.69
N PRO A 2 12.50 -19.49 8.41
CA PRO A 2 12.54 -18.09 7.97
C PRO A 2 11.34 -17.27 8.46
N ILE A 3 10.35 -17.92 9.08
CA ILE A 3 9.22 -17.31 9.76
C ILE A 3 9.46 -17.32 11.26
N HIS A 4 9.21 -16.18 11.91
CA HIS A 4 9.40 -15.95 13.33
C HIS A 4 8.08 -16.01 14.09
N GLU A 5 8.16 -16.31 15.39
CA GLU A 5 7.06 -16.09 16.31
C GLU A 5 6.74 -14.58 16.43
N PRO A 6 5.47 -14.19 16.58
CA PRO A 6 5.08 -12.79 16.63
C PRO A 6 5.57 -12.10 17.91
N VAL A 7 6.08 -10.87 17.79
CA VAL A 7 6.42 -10.02 18.94
C VAL A 7 5.15 -9.36 19.46
N LEU A 8 4.55 -9.96 20.50
CA LEU A 8 3.27 -9.51 21.07
C LEU A 8 3.38 -8.22 21.89
N ASN A 9 4.55 -7.96 22.49
CA ASN A 9 4.83 -6.77 23.30
C ASN A 9 6.05 -6.02 22.72
N PRO A 10 5.87 -5.27 21.61
CA PRO A 10 6.95 -4.48 21.03
C PRO A 10 7.35 -3.31 21.93
N ALA A 11 8.54 -2.74 21.68
CA ALA A 11 9.06 -1.59 22.44
C ALA A 11 8.16 -0.34 22.35
N PHE A 12 7.35 -0.24 21.29
CA PHE A 12 6.38 0.82 21.05
C PHE A 12 5.22 0.29 20.22
N ASN A 13 4.08 0.98 20.25
CA ASN A 13 2.85 0.56 19.60
C ASN A 13 2.53 1.37 18.35
N ILE A 14 2.71 0.70 17.20
CA ILE A 14 2.08 1.08 15.94
C ILE A 14 0.66 0.53 15.92
N THR A 15 -0.30 1.35 15.49
CA THR A 15 -1.73 0.98 15.43
C THR A 15 -2.17 0.57 14.03
N ARG A 16 -1.74 1.29 12.99
CA ARG A 16 -2.15 1.07 11.59
C ARG A 16 -1.28 1.82 10.58
N ALA A 17 -1.36 1.42 9.33
CA ALA A 17 -1.08 2.29 8.19
C ALA A 17 -1.97 3.56 8.24
N SER A 18 -1.38 4.71 7.91
CA SER A 18 -1.95 6.03 8.22
C SER A 18 -2.19 6.90 6.99
N HIS A 19 -1.12 7.25 6.27
CA HIS A 19 -1.17 8.21 5.18
C HIS A 19 0.01 8.06 4.22
N ILE A 20 -0.09 8.58 3.01
CA ILE A 20 1.01 8.59 2.04
C ILE A 20 1.32 10.01 1.57
N VAL A 21 2.59 10.31 1.35
CA VAL A 21 3.06 11.57 0.75
C VAL A 21 3.66 11.28 -0.62
N LEU A 22 3.07 11.87 -1.66
CA LEU A 22 3.44 11.67 -3.06
C LEU A 22 3.81 13.01 -3.69
N THR A 23 4.78 12.98 -4.60
CA THR A 23 5.07 14.13 -5.46
C THR A 23 4.40 13.99 -6.82
N VAL A 24 3.69 15.03 -7.22
CA VAL A 24 2.95 15.08 -8.49
C VAL A 24 3.43 16.25 -9.34
N LYS A 25 3.35 16.14 -10.66
CA LYS A 25 3.77 17.22 -11.57
C LYS A 25 2.70 18.29 -11.73
N ASP A 26 1.47 17.84 -11.92
CA ASP A 26 0.30 18.70 -12.09
C ASP A 26 -0.66 18.48 -10.93
N LEU A 27 -0.68 19.43 -10.00
CA LEU A 27 -1.45 19.33 -8.77
C LEU A 27 -2.96 19.33 -9.03
N ASP A 28 -3.43 20.13 -9.99
CA ASP A 28 -4.87 20.22 -10.31
C ASP A 28 -5.34 18.95 -11.02
N LEU A 29 -4.56 18.44 -11.98
CA LEU A 29 -4.88 17.19 -12.67
C LEU A 29 -4.91 15.99 -11.72
N SER A 30 -3.91 15.87 -10.85
CA SER A 30 -3.87 14.82 -9.83
C SER A 30 -5.01 14.98 -8.83
N ARG A 31 -5.28 16.20 -8.35
CA ARG A 31 -6.43 16.47 -7.48
C ARG A 31 -7.75 16.00 -8.10
N ASP A 32 -8.00 16.33 -9.36
CA ASP A 32 -9.24 15.97 -10.05
C ASP A 32 -9.36 14.45 -10.21
N PHE A 33 -8.26 13.76 -10.52
CA PHE A 33 -8.23 12.30 -10.54
C PHE A 33 -8.58 11.70 -9.17
N TYR A 34 -7.88 12.11 -8.10
CA TYR A 34 -8.11 11.55 -6.76
C TYR A 34 -9.52 11.88 -6.22
N ARG A 35 -10.05 13.08 -6.49
CA ARG A 35 -11.38 13.48 -6.00
C ARG A 35 -12.50 12.87 -6.81
N GLU A 36 -12.44 12.98 -8.14
CA GLU A 36 -13.58 12.64 -8.99
C GLU A 36 -13.59 11.15 -9.35
N VAL A 37 -12.43 10.54 -9.64
CA VAL A 37 -12.33 9.12 -9.99
C VAL A 37 -12.27 8.24 -8.75
N LEU A 38 -11.29 8.47 -7.87
CA LEU A 38 -11.10 7.62 -6.69
C LEU A 38 -12.08 7.94 -5.55
N GLY A 39 -12.67 9.14 -5.56
CA GLY A 39 -13.72 9.51 -4.61
C GLY A 39 -13.21 10.00 -3.26
N PHE A 40 -11.99 10.54 -3.20
CA PHE A 40 -11.46 11.15 -1.98
C PHE A 40 -12.15 12.48 -1.64
N HIS A 41 -12.26 12.75 -0.34
CA HIS A 41 -12.65 14.06 0.18
C HIS A 41 -11.42 14.95 0.34
N GLU A 42 -11.47 16.16 -0.19
CA GLU A 42 -10.43 17.18 0.02
C GLU A 42 -10.64 17.87 1.35
N THR A 43 -9.66 17.77 2.23
CA THR A 43 -9.67 18.46 3.53
C THR A 43 -9.24 19.92 3.36
N VAL A 44 -8.09 20.13 2.71
CA VAL A 44 -7.54 21.47 2.45
C VAL A 44 -6.58 21.40 1.27
N ARG A 45 -6.42 22.53 0.58
CA ARG A 45 -5.36 22.75 -0.40
C ARG A 45 -4.72 24.11 -0.23
N ASP A 46 -3.46 24.19 -0.61
CA ASP A 46 -2.76 25.45 -0.87
C ASP A 46 -2.27 25.47 -2.33
N LEU A 47 -1.29 26.32 -2.64
CA LEU A 47 -0.76 26.49 -3.99
C LEU A 47 0.00 25.25 -4.50
N ASP A 48 0.65 24.51 -3.59
CA ASP A 48 1.59 23.46 -3.93
C ASP A 48 1.22 22.11 -3.30
N THR A 49 0.22 22.05 -2.42
CA THR A 49 -0.17 20.82 -1.70
C THR A 49 -1.67 20.65 -1.61
N VAL A 50 -2.14 19.42 -1.81
CA VAL A 50 -3.52 18.99 -1.60
C VAL A 50 -3.55 17.86 -0.57
N TYR A 51 -4.40 18.01 0.45
CA TYR A 51 -4.62 17.04 1.50
C TYR A 51 -5.99 16.37 1.33
N LEU A 52 -5.97 15.05 1.19
CA LEU A 52 -7.14 14.23 0.88
C LEU A 52 -7.35 13.17 1.97
N ARG A 53 -8.60 12.80 2.21
CA ARG A 53 -8.98 11.72 3.12
C ARG A 53 -10.12 10.90 2.56
N GLY A 54 -10.22 9.65 2.98
CA GLY A 54 -11.39 8.83 2.67
C GLY A 54 -12.61 9.26 3.47
N MET A 55 -13.80 8.84 3.04
CA MET A 55 -15.07 9.29 3.64
C MET A 55 -15.23 8.89 5.12
N GLU A 56 -14.61 7.78 5.55
CA GLU A 56 -14.65 7.31 6.94
C GLU A 56 -13.46 7.79 7.79
N GLU A 57 -12.47 8.45 7.18
CA GLU A 57 -11.29 8.91 7.90
C GLU A 57 -11.65 10.09 8.81
N GLY A 58 -11.19 9.98 10.06
CA GLY A 58 -11.37 11.02 11.08
C GLY A 58 -10.11 11.86 11.29
N CYS A 59 -8.93 11.37 10.87
CA CYS A 59 -7.73 12.19 10.83
C CYS A 59 -7.77 13.20 9.66
N HIS A 60 -7.01 14.28 9.77
CA HIS A 60 -6.96 15.34 8.76
C HIS A 60 -6.75 14.84 7.33
N HIS A 61 -5.89 13.83 7.13
CA HIS A 61 -5.57 13.33 5.79
C HIS A 61 -5.12 11.87 5.81
N SER A 62 -5.29 11.20 4.67
CA SER A 62 -4.71 9.90 4.33
C SER A 62 -3.80 9.98 3.09
N VAL A 63 -3.93 11.02 2.27
CA VAL A 63 -3.08 11.23 1.09
C VAL A 63 -2.68 12.69 1.03
N VAL A 64 -1.39 12.94 0.84
CA VAL A 64 -0.82 14.26 0.58
C VAL A 64 -0.21 14.24 -0.81
N LEU A 65 -0.71 15.10 -1.67
CA LEU A 65 -0.16 15.33 -3.01
C LEU A 65 0.60 16.65 -2.98
N ARG A 66 1.90 16.62 -3.24
CA ARG A 66 2.76 17.80 -3.25
C ARG A 66 3.29 18.02 -4.65
N LYS A 67 3.15 19.23 -5.18
CA LYS A 67 3.72 19.61 -6.46
C LYS A 67 5.25 19.57 -6.42
N ALA A 68 5.86 18.98 -7.44
CA ALA A 68 7.30 19.01 -7.63
C ALA A 68 7.68 18.91 -9.12
N ASP A 69 8.75 19.60 -9.53
CA ASP A 69 9.24 19.60 -10.92
C ASP A 69 10.04 18.34 -11.29
N GLY A 70 10.45 17.55 -10.29
CA GLY A 70 11.23 16.34 -10.46
C GLY A 70 10.42 15.16 -11.00
N ALA A 71 11.10 14.02 -11.17
CA ALA A 71 10.39 12.77 -11.43
C ALA A 71 9.47 12.42 -10.24
N PRO A 72 8.24 11.91 -10.46
CA PRO A 72 7.32 11.59 -9.38
C PRO A 72 7.91 10.58 -8.41
N ARG A 73 7.66 10.76 -7.11
CA ARG A 73 8.21 9.97 -6.02
C ARG A 73 7.18 9.74 -4.94
N CYS A 74 7.37 8.66 -4.20
CA CYS A 74 6.79 8.52 -2.87
C CYS A 74 7.79 9.15 -1.89
N ASP A 75 7.42 10.27 -1.30
CA ASP A 75 8.27 10.89 -0.28
C ASP A 75 8.31 9.98 0.95
N ARG A 76 7.14 9.61 1.49
CA ARG A 76 7.01 8.74 2.67
C ARG A 76 5.70 7.96 2.72
N ILE A 77 5.74 6.82 3.40
CA ILE A 77 4.56 6.10 3.89
C ILE A 77 4.42 6.28 5.41
N GLY A 78 3.21 6.53 5.86
CA GLY A 78 2.87 6.94 7.21
C GLY A 78 2.33 5.80 8.07
N MET A 79 2.76 5.76 9.33
CA MET A 79 2.28 4.82 10.35
C MET A 79 1.74 5.60 11.55
N ARG A 80 0.59 5.18 12.08
CA ARG A 80 -0.04 5.80 13.24
C ARG A 80 0.48 5.15 14.53
N MET A 81 1.05 5.93 15.42
CA MET A 81 1.43 5.49 16.77
C MET A 81 0.25 5.61 17.73
N LEU A 82 0.21 4.77 18.76
CA LEU A 82 -0.86 4.82 19.77
C LEU A 82 -0.78 6.11 20.59
N THR A 83 0.42 6.49 21.06
CA THR A 83 0.63 7.72 21.83
C THR A 83 1.89 8.48 21.42
N ASN A 84 2.08 9.70 21.93
CA ASN A 84 3.33 10.45 21.75
C ASN A 84 4.50 9.78 22.51
N GLU A 85 4.25 9.12 23.63
CA GLU A 85 5.26 8.34 24.35
C GLU A 85 5.73 7.15 23.52
N ASP A 86 4.86 6.53 22.72
CA ASP A 86 5.27 5.51 21.75
C ASP A 86 6.21 6.07 20.67
N LEU A 87 6.02 7.33 20.24
CA LEU A 87 6.96 7.98 19.33
C LEU A 87 8.33 8.16 19.99
N VAL A 88 8.39 8.64 21.23
CA VAL A 88 9.66 8.78 21.95
C VAL A 88 10.36 7.43 22.09
N ARG A 89 9.63 6.38 22.49
CA ARG A 89 10.18 5.01 22.54
C ARG A 89 10.66 4.50 21.19
N ALA A 90 9.96 4.85 20.11
CA ALA A 90 10.39 4.50 18.76
C ALA A 90 11.69 5.21 18.37
N PHE A 91 11.83 6.51 18.68
CA PHE A 91 13.07 7.26 18.47
C PHE A 91 14.26 6.61 19.19
N ASP A 92 14.08 6.28 20.48
CA ASP A 92 15.12 5.64 21.29
C ASP A 92 15.49 4.26 20.74
N PHE A 93 14.48 3.46 20.36
CA PHE A 93 14.68 2.13 19.77
C PHE A 93 15.46 2.21 18.45
N PHE A 94 15.04 3.06 17.51
CA PHE A 94 15.71 3.17 16.22
C PHE A 94 17.14 3.71 16.37
N SER A 95 17.35 4.69 17.26
CA SER A 95 18.67 5.22 17.56
C SER A 95 19.60 4.14 18.13
N ALA A 96 19.12 3.33 19.07
CA ALA A 96 19.90 2.24 19.67
C ALA A 96 20.26 1.13 18.66
N GLU A 97 19.39 0.90 17.68
CA GLU A 97 19.62 -0.06 16.58
C GLU A 97 20.48 0.50 15.44
N GLY A 98 20.92 1.76 15.53
CA GLY A 98 21.68 2.43 14.47
C GLY A 98 20.87 2.69 13.20
N ILE A 99 19.54 2.72 13.30
CA ILE A 99 18.63 3.04 12.21
C ILE A 99 18.52 4.56 12.11
N GLU A 100 18.61 5.09 10.89
CA GLU A 100 18.46 6.52 10.64
C GLU A 100 17.06 7.01 11.06
N VAL A 101 17.03 7.89 12.06
CA VAL A 101 15.80 8.46 12.62
C VAL A 101 15.97 9.95 12.92
N ALA A 102 14.95 10.75 12.62
CA ALA A 102 14.94 12.18 12.88
C ALA A 102 13.55 12.69 13.28
N TRP A 103 13.52 13.67 14.18
CA TRP A 103 12.32 14.45 14.47
C TRP A 103 12.09 15.49 13.38
N VAL A 104 10.84 15.63 12.94
CA VAL A 104 10.43 16.64 11.96
C VAL A 104 9.10 17.29 12.33
N GLU A 105 8.88 18.47 11.78
CA GLU A 105 7.57 19.11 11.76
C GLU A 105 6.86 18.86 10.43
N ARG A 106 5.55 18.65 10.51
CA ARG A 106 4.69 18.39 9.36
C ARG A 106 3.37 19.15 9.52
N PRO A 107 2.89 19.85 8.48
CA PRO A 107 1.59 20.49 8.53
C PRO A 107 0.49 19.47 8.87
N TYR A 108 -0.40 19.85 9.78
CA TYR A 108 -1.53 19.02 10.22
C TYR A 108 -1.14 17.68 10.84
N GLN A 109 0.07 17.57 11.39
CA GLN A 109 0.50 16.43 12.20
C GLN A 109 1.04 16.93 13.53
N GLY A 110 0.90 16.09 14.57
CA GLY A 110 1.68 16.27 15.78
C GLY A 110 3.17 16.00 15.53
N GLN A 111 3.92 15.85 16.62
CA GLN A 111 5.32 15.46 16.55
C GLN A 111 5.48 14.21 15.66
N THR A 112 6.43 14.25 14.75
CA THR A 112 6.57 13.26 13.68
C THR A 112 8.01 12.76 13.60
N LEU A 113 8.17 11.46 13.37
CA LEU A 113 9.47 10.83 13.13
C LEU A 113 9.62 10.44 11.68
N HIS A 114 10.77 10.75 11.11
CA HIS A 114 11.25 10.19 9.85
C HIS A 114 12.20 9.05 10.13
N VAL A 115 11.99 7.92 9.45
CA VAL A 115 12.84 6.74 9.56
C VAL A 115 13.10 6.19 8.17
N THR A 116 14.33 5.77 7.91
CA THR A 116 14.68 4.93 6.75
C THR A 116 14.78 3.49 7.24
N ASP A 117 13.90 2.61 6.77
CA ASP A 117 13.94 1.21 7.19
C ASP A 117 15.21 0.49 6.65
N PRO A 118 15.53 -0.73 7.13
CA PRO A 118 16.74 -1.43 6.70
C PRO A 118 16.80 -1.81 5.21
N VAL A 119 15.69 -1.70 4.46
CA VAL A 119 15.63 -1.93 3.00
C VAL A 119 15.45 -0.62 2.22
N GLY A 120 15.52 0.53 2.90
CA GLY A 120 15.47 1.87 2.33
C GLY A 120 14.05 2.46 2.17
N THR A 121 13.00 1.79 2.63
CA THR A 121 11.64 2.35 2.63
C THR A 121 11.61 3.60 3.50
N GLN A 122 11.04 4.69 2.98
CA GLN A 122 10.93 5.95 3.71
C GLN A 122 9.65 5.97 4.55
N LEU A 123 9.81 5.89 5.87
CA LEU A 123 8.71 5.82 6.83
C LEU A 123 8.50 7.18 7.53
N GLU A 124 7.25 7.44 7.88
CA GLU A 124 6.84 8.56 8.72
C GLU A 124 5.96 8.03 9.87
N PHE A 125 6.30 8.35 11.12
CA PHE A 125 5.49 7.95 12.28
C PHE A 125 4.92 9.19 12.97
N CYS A 126 3.61 9.21 13.20
CA CYS A 126 2.96 10.25 14.01
C CYS A 126 1.87 9.63 14.89
N ALA A 127 1.64 10.20 16.07
CA ALA A 127 0.58 9.75 16.98
C ALA A 127 -0.73 10.51 16.74
N SER A 128 -0.67 11.81 16.44
CA SER A 128 -1.84 12.66 16.26
C SER A 128 -1.85 13.45 14.95
N MET A 129 -3.06 13.82 14.54
CA MET A 129 -3.40 14.80 13.51
C MET A 129 -4.64 15.55 14.01
N PRO A 130 -4.95 16.76 13.50
CA PRO A 130 -6.27 17.36 13.70
C PRO A 130 -7.37 16.36 13.32
N VAL A 131 -8.42 16.34 14.14
CA VAL A 131 -9.59 15.50 13.91
C VAL A 131 -10.62 16.28 13.11
N GLU A 132 -11.13 15.64 12.08
CA GLU A 132 -12.08 16.21 11.16
C GLU A 132 -13.40 15.43 11.19
N PRO A 133 -14.56 16.08 10.93
CA PRO A 133 -15.83 15.36 10.83
C PRO A 133 -15.77 14.32 9.71
N ARG A 134 -16.05 13.06 10.04
CA ARG A 134 -16.20 11.99 9.04
C ARG A 134 -17.31 12.36 8.07
N GLN A 135 -17.13 11.98 6.81
CA GLN A 135 -18.08 12.23 5.73
C GLN A 135 -18.88 10.98 5.34
N ASN A 136 -18.78 9.91 6.13
CA ASN A 136 -19.36 8.60 5.86
C ASN A 136 -20.91 8.58 5.78
N HIS A 137 -21.57 9.62 6.31
CA HIS A 137 -23.02 9.82 6.16
C HIS A 137 -23.37 10.96 5.19
N SER A 138 -22.37 11.69 4.68
CA SER A 138 -22.54 12.79 3.74
C SER A 138 -22.66 12.27 2.30
N TYR A 139 -23.62 11.39 2.03
CA TYR A 139 -23.75 10.68 0.75
C TYR A 139 -23.81 11.59 -0.49
N HIS A 140 -24.28 12.83 -0.34
CA HIS A 140 -24.31 13.85 -1.40
C HIS A 140 -22.90 14.32 -1.84
N LEU A 141 -21.87 14.09 -1.03
CA LEU A 141 -20.47 14.39 -1.33
C LEU A 141 -19.75 13.22 -2.03
N TYR A 142 -20.37 12.05 -2.14
CA TYR A 142 -19.72 10.88 -2.71
C TYR A 142 -19.47 11.08 -4.21
N ARG A 143 -18.29 10.65 -4.67
CA ARG A 143 -17.79 10.74 -6.04
C ARG A 143 -17.15 9.42 -6.43
N GLY A 144 -17.09 9.12 -7.73
CA GLY A 144 -16.36 7.98 -8.29
C GLY A 144 -16.45 6.70 -7.46
N GLY A 145 -15.29 6.18 -7.07
CA GLY A 145 -15.13 4.98 -6.24
C GLY A 145 -15.44 5.12 -4.76
N ALA A 146 -15.78 6.33 -4.30
CA ALA A 146 -16.12 6.62 -2.91
C ALA A 146 -15.12 6.00 -1.92
N ALA A 147 -13.82 6.30 -2.05
CA ALA A 147 -12.79 5.80 -1.15
C ALA A 147 -13.16 6.06 0.34
N GLN A 148 -13.14 5.02 1.16
CA GLN A 148 -13.61 5.06 2.56
C GLN A 148 -12.46 5.19 3.56
N ARG A 149 -11.62 4.16 3.72
CA ARG A 149 -10.52 4.12 4.70
C ARG A 149 -9.21 3.73 4.04
N PHE A 150 -8.11 4.30 4.53
CA PHE A 150 -6.77 3.85 4.18
C PHE A 150 -6.53 2.48 4.79
N ASP A 151 -6.05 1.54 3.97
CA ASP A 151 -5.86 0.17 4.42
C ASP A 151 -4.39 -0.21 4.53
N HIS A 152 -3.63 -0.13 3.44
CA HIS A 152 -2.30 -0.70 3.44
C HIS A 152 -1.37 -0.09 2.37
N TYR A 153 -0.11 -0.50 2.44
CA TYR A 153 0.89 -0.31 1.39
C TYR A 153 1.35 -1.65 0.85
N GLN A 154 1.70 -1.71 -0.44
CA GLN A 154 2.59 -2.75 -0.94
C GLN A 154 3.91 -2.12 -1.40
N ILE A 155 5.02 -2.74 -1.00
CA ILE A 155 6.38 -2.33 -1.30
C ILE A 155 7.08 -3.41 -2.13
N VAL A 156 7.69 -3.00 -3.23
CA VAL A 156 8.65 -3.83 -3.95
C VAL A 156 9.98 -3.75 -3.22
N CYS A 157 10.51 -4.89 -2.80
CA CYS A 157 11.68 -5.00 -1.94
C CYS A 157 12.72 -5.93 -2.55
N TYR A 158 13.99 -5.53 -2.44
CA TYR A 158 15.10 -6.33 -2.93
C TYR A 158 15.48 -7.47 -1.97
N ASP A 159 15.13 -7.36 -0.69
CA ASP A 159 15.38 -8.38 0.34
C ASP A 159 14.18 -8.48 1.29
N VAL A 160 13.24 -9.37 0.94
CA VAL A 160 11.98 -9.54 1.68
C VAL A 160 12.20 -10.12 3.07
N GLN A 161 13.21 -10.98 3.26
CA GLN A 161 13.52 -11.53 4.57
C GLN A 161 13.99 -10.42 5.52
N LYS A 162 14.89 -9.54 5.05
CA LYS A 162 15.38 -8.41 5.84
C LYS A 162 14.25 -7.46 6.26
N ALA A 163 13.32 -7.17 5.34
CA ALA A 163 12.13 -6.39 5.67
C ALA A 163 11.25 -7.12 6.69
N TYR A 164 10.96 -8.40 6.46
CA TYR A 164 10.14 -9.21 7.36
C TYR A 164 10.70 -9.27 8.79
N ASP A 165 12.01 -9.49 8.94
CA ASP A 165 12.68 -9.56 10.24
C ASP A 165 12.53 -8.24 11.01
N PHE A 166 12.74 -7.11 10.32
CA PHE A 166 12.60 -5.77 10.91
C PHE A 166 11.16 -5.47 11.33
N TYR A 167 10.18 -5.69 10.44
CA TYR A 167 8.78 -5.38 10.73
C TYR A 167 8.21 -6.28 11.82
N THR A 168 8.64 -7.54 11.89
CA THR A 168 8.29 -8.45 13.00
C THR A 168 8.85 -7.93 14.32
N LYS A 169 10.10 -7.47 14.33
CA LYS A 169 10.76 -6.92 15.54
C LYS A 169 10.02 -5.70 16.11
N ILE A 170 9.46 -4.84 15.26
CA ILE A 170 8.65 -3.68 15.68
C ILE A 170 7.16 -4.01 15.87
N GLY A 171 6.81 -5.30 15.88
CA GLY A 171 5.50 -5.79 16.31
C GLY A 171 4.49 -6.06 15.21
N PHE A 172 4.84 -5.99 13.92
CA PHE A 172 3.92 -6.48 12.89
C PHE A 172 3.81 -8.00 12.96
N ARG A 173 2.60 -8.50 12.70
CA ARG A 173 2.31 -9.93 12.67
C ARG A 173 2.16 -10.40 11.24
N LEU A 174 2.59 -11.63 10.95
CA LEU A 174 2.48 -12.25 9.63
C LEU A 174 1.14 -12.97 9.51
N THR A 175 0.40 -12.70 8.43
CA THR A 175 -0.86 -13.38 8.12
C THR A 175 -0.70 -14.34 6.96
N GLU A 176 0.02 -13.92 5.92
CA GLU A 176 0.23 -14.69 4.71
C GLU A 176 1.66 -14.46 4.18
N TYR A 177 2.22 -15.48 3.54
CA TYR A 177 3.52 -15.38 2.89
C TYR A 177 3.59 -16.24 1.64
N VAL A 178 4.44 -15.84 0.70
CA VAL A 178 4.67 -16.53 -0.56
C VAL A 178 6.10 -17.07 -0.60
N CYS A 179 6.22 -18.33 -0.98
CA CYS A 179 7.50 -18.97 -1.28
C CYS A 179 7.61 -19.31 -2.79
N PRO A 180 8.82 -19.41 -3.36
CA PRO A 180 8.99 -19.77 -4.75
C PRO A 180 8.44 -21.15 -5.14
N GLY A 181 8.43 -22.10 -4.19
CA GLY A 181 7.91 -23.46 -4.39
C GLY A 181 7.68 -24.18 -3.06
N ASP A 182 7.10 -25.38 -3.12
CA ASP A 182 6.67 -26.12 -1.93
C ASP A 182 7.83 -26.48 -0.98
N ALA A 183 8.99 -26.82 -1.54
CA ALA A 183 10.20 -27.18 -0.79
C ALA A 183 11.22 -26.03 -0.65
N ASP A 184 10.90 -24.82 -1.14
CA ASP A 184 11.76 -23.64 -1.04
C ASP A 184 11.24 -22.73 0.05
N ASP A 185 11.96 -22.62 1.16
CA ASP A 185 11.54 -21.81 2.30
C ASP A 185 11.93 -20.33 2.19
N ARG A 186 12.61 -19.91 1.11
CA ARG A 186 12.88 -18.48 0.92
C ARG A 186 11.58 -17.71 0.80
N VAL A 187 11.51 -16.58 1.49
CA VAL A 187 10.32 -15.74 1.50
C VAL A 187 10.37 -14.79 0.31
N TRP A 188 9.44 -14.95 -0.63
CA TRP A 188 9.28 -14.08 -1.80
C TRP A 188 8.31 -12.92 -1.55
N GLY A 189 7.36 -13.08 -0.64
CA GLY A 189 6.47 -12.01 -0.22
C GLY A 189 5.85 -12.26 1.15
N VAL A 190 5.50 -11.19 1.86
CA VAL A 190 4.89 -11.22 3.20
C VAL A 190 3.78 -10.18 3.33
N TRP A 191 2.71 -10.55 4.04
CA TRP A 191 1.58 -9.70 4.41
C TRP A 191 1.57 -9.50 5.92
N LEU A 192 1.76 -8.24 6.33
CA LEU A 192 2.08 -7.88 7.71
C LEU A 192 1.07 -6.88 8.28
N HIS A 193 0.55 -7.12 9.49
CA HIS A 193 -0.53 -6.33 10.07
C HIS A 193 -0.31 -5.91 11.54
N ARG A 194 -1.08 -4.89 11.92
CA ARG A 194 -1.29 -4.36 13.28
C ARG A 194 -2.78 -4.18 13.59
N LYS A 195 -3.61 -3.79 12.61
CA LYS A 195 -5.00 -3.34 12.82
C LYS A 195 -6.10 -4.42 12.73
N GLY A 196 -5.75 -5.71 12.77
CA GLY A 196 -6.71 -6.82 12.80
C GLY A 196 -7.37 -7.17 11.45
N ASN A 197 -6.87 -6.61 10.35
CA ASN A 197 -7.10 -7.09 8.99
C ASN A 197 -5.80 -7.75 8.47
N PRO A 198 -5.77 -8.37 7.27
CA PRO A 198 -4.67 -9.23 6.90
C PRO A 198 -3.35 -8.49 6.71
N HIS A 199 -3.38 -7.18 6.44
CA HIS A 199 -2.16 -6.39 6.25
C HIS A 199 -2.38 -4.89 6.45
N ASP A 200 -1.35 -4.26 6.99
CA ASP A 200 -1.06 -2.82 6.93
C ASP A 200 0.07 -2.55 5.94
N ILE A 201 0.97 -3.53 5.74
CA ILE A 201 2.07 -3.43 4.78
C ILE A 201 2.38 -4.80 4.18
N VAL A 202 2.68 -4.80 2.89
CA VAL A 202 3.05 -5.98 2.12
C VAL A 202 4.43 -5.76 1.51
N PHE A 203 5.30 -6.75 1.58
CA PHE A 203 6.57 -6.75 0.86
C PHE A 203 6.57 -7.84 -0.20
N THR A 204 6.99 -7.50 -1.41
CA THR A 204 7.12 -8.44 -2.52
C THR A 204 8.47 -8.31 -3.17
N ASN A 205 9.07 -9.44 -3.55
CA ASN A 205 10.41 -9.48 -4.11
C ASN A 205 10.45 -8.82 -5.51
N GLY A 206 11.39 -7.90 -5.69
CA GLY A 206 11.66 -7.25 -6.96
C GLY A 206 12.67 -6.12 -6.82
N LYS A 207 12.90 -5.35 -7.89
CA LYS A 207 13.81 -4.20 -7.82
C LYS A 207 13.24 -3.15 -6.86
N GLY A 208 13.91 -2.84 -5.75
CA GLY A 208 13.35 -2.05 -4.64
C GLY A 208 14.42 -1.32 -3.80
N PRO A 209 14.04 -0.42 -2.87
CA PRO A 209 12.68 -0.17 -2.40
C PRO A 209 11.88 0.71 -3.36
N ARG A 210 10.65 0.29 -3.68
CA ARG A 210 9.68 1.11 -4.43
C ARG A 210 8.28 0.91 -3.90
N MET A 211 7.49 1.97 -3.82
CA MET A 211 6.07 1.91 -3.47
C MET A 211 5.31 1.29 -4.66
N HIS A 212 4.82 0.06 -4.46
CA HIS A 212 4.06 -0.66 -5.48
C HIS A 212 2.67 -0.06 -5.62
N HIS A 213 1.92 0.07 -4.52
CA HIS A 213 0.64 0.76 -4.43
C HIS A 213 0.31 1.09 -2.97
N PHE A 214 -0.72 1.91 -2.77
CA PHE A 214 -1.48 1.95 -1.52
C PHE A 214 -2.94 1.61 -1.76
N GLY A 215 -3.60 1.06 -0.74
CA GLY A 215 -4.96 0.54 -0.82
C GLY A 215 -5.98 1.38 -0.05
N MET A 216 -7.17 1.56 -0.65
CA MET A 216 -8.33 2.19 -0.03
C MET A 216 -9.54 1.26 -0.07
N THR A 217 -10.23 1.13 1.06
CA THR A 217 -11.50 0.39 1.08
C THR A 217 -12.59 1.17 0.33
N VAL A 218 -13.51 0.47 -0.32
CA VAL A 218 -14.78 0.97 -0.88
C VAL A 218 -15.94 0.19 -0.29
N ARG A 219 -17.19 0.60 -0.53
CA ARG A 219 -18.35 -0.07 0.10
C ARG A 219 -18.69 -1.41 -0.57
N GLY A 220 -18.41 -1.55 -1.86
CA GLY A 220 -18.76 -2.74 -2.63
C GLY A 220 -18.30 -2.68 -4.08
N GLY A 221 -18.67 -3.71 -4.86
CA GLY A 221 -18.27 -3.83 -6.26
C GLY A 221 -18.80 -2.72 -7.16
N ASP A 222 -20.01 -2.22 -6.90
CA ASP A 222 -20.61 -1.14 -7.69
C ASP A 222 -19.78 0.15 -7.64
N ASP A 223 -19.15 0.45 -6.51
CA ASP A 223 -18.24 1.60 -6.39
C ASP A 223 -16.98 1.41 -7.25
N LEU A 224 -16.45 0.17 -7.36
CA LEU A 224 -15.31 -0.12 -8.23
C LEU A 224 -15.67 0.11 -9.71
N ILE A 225 -16.82 -0.39 -10.14
CA ILE A 225 -17.31 -0.19 -11.52
C ILE A 225 -17.56 1.29 -11.79
N ARG A 226 -18.22 1.99 -10.85
CA ARG A 226 -18.45 3.42 -10.95
C ARG A 226 -17.14 4.21 -11.07
N ALA A 227 -16.10 3.84 -10.33
CA ALA A 227 -14.78 4.47 -10.47
C ALA A 227 -14.22 4.31 -11.89
N ALA A 228 -14.34 3.12 -12.49
CA ALA A 228 -13.91 2.87 -13.87
C ALA A 228 -14.73 3.67 -14.89
N ASP A 229 -16.06 3.73 -14.74
CA ASP A 229 -16.94 4.49 -15.63
C ASP A 229 -16.64 6.00 -15.57
N VAL A 230 -16.44 6.53 -14.35
CA VAL A 230 -16.05 7.92 -14.15
C VAL A 230 -14.68 8.19 -14.75
N ALA A 231 -13.69 7.31 -14.53
CA ALA A 231 -12.38 7.41 -15.17
C ALA A 231 -12.51 7.51 -16.69
N GLY A 232 -13.28 6.61 -17.32
CA GLY A 232 -13.52 6.62 -18.76
C GLY A 232 -14.12 7.93 -19.25
N SER A 233 -15.19 8.40 -18.61
CA SER A 233 -15.91 9.62 -19.02
C SER A 233 -15.11 10.91 -18.84
N LEU A 234 -14.21 10.97 -17.86
CA LEU A 234 -13.33 12.12 -17.60
C LEU A 234 -12.02 12.09 -18.41
N GLY A 235 -11.83 11.08 -19.27
CA GLY A 235 -10.61 10.92 -20.07
C GLY A 235 -9.44 10.25 -19.33
N PHE A 236 -9.67 9.78 -18.10
CA PHE A 236 -8.72 8.96 -17.33
C PHE A 236 -8.86 7.46 -17.63
N GLY A 237 -9.62 7.00 -18.63
CA GLY A 237 -9.87 5.57 -18.86
C GLY A 237 -8.60 4.70 -18.98
N ALA A 238 -7.52 5.25 -19.56
CA ALA A 238 -6.24 4.56 -19.68
C ALA A 238 -5.50 4.34 -18.34
N THR A 239 -5.98 4.94 -17.26
CA THR A 239 -5.44 4.76 -15.91
C THR A 239 -5.89 3.46 -15.24
N VAL A 240 -6.98 2.84 -15.69
CA VAL A 240 -7.44 1.55 -15.17
C VAL A 240 -6.43 0.49 -15.57
N GLU A 241 -5.65 0.01 -14.60
CA GLU A 241 -4.46 -0.80 -14.88
C GLU A 241 -4.74 -2.29 -14.78
N ARG A 242 -5.50 -2.72 -13.76
CA ARG A 242 -5.76 -4.13 -13.50
C ARG A 242 -7.08 -4.33 -12.78
N GLY A 243 -7.87 -5.27 -13.27
CA GLY A 243 -9.17 -5.65 -12.71
C GLY A 243 -10.35 -5.17 -13.55
N PRO A 244 -11.59 -5.24 -13.02
CA PRO A 244 -11.89 -5.74 -11.68
C PRO A 244 -11.53 -7.22 -11.54
N GLY A 245 -11.01 -7.60 -10.37
CA GLY A 245 -10.57 -8.96 -10.10
C GLY A 245 -10.87 -9.39 -8.67
N ARG A 246 -10.52 -10.63 -8.34
CA ARG A 246 -10.74 -11.21 -7.01
C ARG A 246 -9.46 -11.82 -6.48
N HIS A 247 -8.87 -11.24 -5.44
CA HIS A 247 -7.64 -11.81 -4.89
C HIS A 247 -7.86 -13.20 -4.27
N GLY A 248 -6.85 -14.08 -4.37
CA GLY A 248 -6.78 -15.26 -3.51
C GLY A 248 -6.26 -14.87 -2.13
N MET A 249 -5.01 -14.38 -2.11
CA MET A 249 -4.36 -13.81 -0.91
C MET A 249 -5.10 -12.56 -0.43
N GLY A 250 -5.06 -12.26 0.87
CA GLY A 250 -5.86 -11.20 1.48
C GLY A 250 -7.36 -11.53 1.57
N GLY A 251 -7.71 -12.80 1.34
CA GLY A 251 -9.04 -13.39 1.51
C GLY A 251 -10.14 -12.83 0.62
N GLY A 252 -9.96 -12.90 -0.70
CA GLY A 252 -11.10 -12.76 -1.61
C GLY A 252 -11.59 -11.33 -1.81
N ALA A 253 -10.77 -10.31 -1.56
CA ALA A 253 -11.17 -8.92 -1.83
C ALA A 253 -11.45 -8.73 -3.34
N LEU A 254 -12.57 -8.05 -3.66
CA LEU A 254 -12.70 -7.43 -4.98
C LEU A 254 -11.71 -6.29 -5.05
N PHE A 255 -10.97 -6.20 -6.14
CA PHE A 255 -10.02 -5.12 -6.34
C PHE A 255 -10.19 -4.47 -7.72
N LEU A 256 -9.76 -3.23 -7.83
CA LEU A 256 -9.48 -2.53 -9.07
C LEU A 256 -8.27 -1.60 -8.86
N TYR A 257 -7.27 -1.73 -9.71
CA TYR A 257 -6.06 -0.91 -9.66
C TYR A 257 -6.11 0.22 -10.69
N PHE A 258 -5.69 1.41 -10.25
CA PHE A 258 -5.53 2.58 -11.08
C PHE A 258 -4.08 3.09 -11.04
N ARG A 259 -3.70 3.86 -12.06
CA ARG A 259 -2.51 4.71 -12.10
C ARG A 259 -2.93 6.17 -12.08
N ASP A 260 -2.46 6.96 -11.14
CA ASP A 260 -2.67 8.40 -11.20
C ASP A 260 -1.95 9.03 -12.43
N PRO A 261 -2.16 10.33 -12.71
CA PRO A 261 -1.53 11.00 -13.85
C PRO A 261 0.00 10.92 -13.89
N ASP A 262 0.64 10.71 -12.74
CA ASP A 262 2.09 10.59 -12.58
C ASP A 262 2.57 9.12 -12.51
N GLY A 263 1.64 8.16 -12.57
CA GLY A 263 1.91 6.73 -12.54
C GLY A 263 2.02 6.13 -11.15
N HIS A 264 1.65 6.81 -10.07
CA HIS A 264 1.46 6.20 -8.76
C HIS A 264 0.29 5.22 -8.84
N ARG A 265 0.44 4.02 -8.24
CA ARG A 265 -0.60 3.00 -8.28
C ARG A 265 -1.47 3.06 -7.03
N ILE A 266 -2.77 2.92 -7.23
CA ILE A 266 -3.77 2.91 -6.17
C ILE A 266 -4.64 1.69 -6.35
N GLU A 267 -4.92 1.00 -5.25
CA GLU A 267 -5.91 -0.06 -5.19
C GLU A 267 -7.19 0.45 -4.54
N LEU A 268 -8.33 0.24 -5.21
CA LEU A 268 -9.64 0.29 -4.58
C LEU A 268 -10.13 -1.14 -4.36
N PHE A 269 -10.57 -1.47 -3.15
CA PHE A 269 -11.04 -2.81 -2.82
C PHE A 269 -12.15 -2.79 -1.78
N ASN A 270 -13.01 -3.81 -1.70
CA ASN A 270 -14.20 -3.75 -0.83
C ASN A 270 -13.93 -4.15 0.63
N ALA A 271 -13.44 -5.38 0.86
CA ALA A 271 -13.20 -5.88 2.21
C ALA A 271 -12.23 -7.06 2.18
N HIS A 272 -11.51 -7.20 3.29
CA HIS A 272 -10.74 -8.38 3.63
C HIS A 272 -11.49 -9.22 4.67
N TYR A 273 -10.97 -10.42 4.93
CA TYR A 273 -11.25 -11.16 6.15
C TYR A 273 -10.58 -10.51 7.38
N GLN A 274 -10.96 -10.90 8.59
CA GLN A 274 -10.37 -10.40 9.83
C GLN A 274 -9.30 -11.35 10.34
N THR A 275 -8.22 -10.80 10.91
CA THR A 275 -7.11 -11.53 11.54
C THR A 275 -6.87 -10.95 12.94
N ILE A 276 -7.76 -11.27 13.88
CA ILE A 276 -7.73 -10.69 15.23
C ILE A 276 -6.95 -11.60 16.18
N ASP A 277 -7.19 -12.91 16.08
CA ASP A 277 -6.61 -13.94 16.94
C ASP A 277 -5.17 -14.31 16.52
N LEU A 278 -4.50 -15.07 17.39
CA LEU A 278 -3.18 -15.63 17.10
C LEU A 278 -3.35 -16.90 16.26
N GLU A 279 -3.38 -16.71 14.95
CA GLU A 279 -3.49 -17.78 13.97
C GLU A 279 -2.14 -18.00 13.25
N PRO A 280 -1.81 -19.25 12.87
CA PRO A 280 -0.63 -19.51 12.06
C PRO A 280 -0.77 -18.88 10.66
N PRO A 281 0.32 -18.37 10.07
CA PRO A 281 0.25 -17.70 8.77
C PRO A 281 -0.02 -18.69 7.62
N ILE A 282 -0.77 -18.24 6.61
CA ILE A 282 -1.07 -19.01 5.40
C ILE A 282 0.13 -18.97 4.46
N ARG A 283 0.63 -20.15 4.07
CA ARG A 283 1.68 -20.30 3.06
C ARG A 283 1.08 -20.43 1.66
N TRP A 284 1.60 -19.64 0.74
CA TRP A 284 1.33 -19.74 -0.69
C TRP A 284 2.59 -20.07 -1.48
N THR A 285 2.43 -20.60 -2.68
CA THR A 285 3.54 -20.79 -3.62
C THR A 285 3.34 -19.97 -4.89
N LEU A 286 4.43 -19.53 -5.53
CA LEU A 286 4.36 -18.81 -6.81
C LEU A 286 3.68 -19.61 -7.92
N ARG A 287 3.64 -20.94 -7.79
CA ARG A 287 3.03 -21.87 -8.73
C ARG A 287 1.51 -21.93 -8.60
N ASP A 288 0.94 -21.52 -7.47
CA ASP A 288 -0.51 -21.50 -7.29
C ASP A 288 -1.12 -20.37 -8.14
N PRO A 289 -1.89 -20.68 -9.21
CA PRO A 289 -2.50 -19.67 -10.06
C PRO A 289 -3.57 -18.86 -9.34
N LYS A 290 -4.18 -19.39 -8.28
CA LYS A 290 -5.26 -18.73 -7.54
C LYS A 290 -4.75 -17.71 -6.53
N ARG A 291 -3.43 -17.64 -6.26
CA ARG A 291 -2.86 -16.75 -5.25
C ARG A 291 -3.14 -15.27 -5.54
N THR A 292 -3.02 -14.83 -6.79
CA THR A 292 -3.12 -13.40 -7.16
C THR A 292 -4.50 -13.02 -7.66
N ASP A 293 -5.17 -13.92 -8.38
CA ASP A 293 -6.49 -13.69 -8.95
C ASP A 293 -7.24 -15.02 -9.10
N VAL A 294 -8.35 -15.18 -8.38
CA VAL A 294 -9.19 -16.38 -8.41
C VAL A 294 -9.93 -16.52 -9.74
N TRP A 295 -10.15 -15.41 -10.46
CA TRP A 295 -10.83 -15.39 -11.76
C TRP A 295 -9.87 -15.61 -12.94
N GLY A 296 -8.58 -15.80 -12.67
CA GLY A 296 -7.73 -16.63 -13.52
C GLY A 296 -6.88 -15.94 -14.57
N MET A 297 -6.81 -14.60 -14.61
CA MET A 297 -5.84 -13.91 -15.45
C MET A 297 -4.60 -13.49 -14.63
N PRO A 298 -3.38 -13.88 -15.05
CA PRO A 298 -2.17 -13.30 -14.48
C PRO A 298 -2.17 -11.78 -14.66
N ALA A 299 -1.46 -11.08 -13.78
CA ALA A 299 -1.29 -9.65 -13.95
C ALA A 299 -0.40 -9.34 -15.17
N LEU A 300 -0.59 -8.14 -15.75
CA LEU A 300 0.30 -7.59 -16.76
C LEU A 300 1.73 -7.44 -16.22
N GLU A 301 2.72 -7.51 -17.10
CA GLU A 301 4.14 -7.30 -16.78
C GLU A 301 4.35 -6.01 -15.99
N ARG A 302 3.72 -4.92 -16.44
CA ARG A 302 3.80 -3.63 -15.77
C ARG A 302 3.30 -3.63 -14.32
N TRP A 303 2.34 -4.50 -13.99
CA TRP A 303 1.88 -4.63 -12.60
C TRP A 303 3.02 -5.13 -11.71
N PHE A 304 3.80 -6.10 -12.18
CA PHE A 304 4.91 -6.67 -11.42
C PHE A 304 6.15 -5.78 -11.34
N PHE A 305 6.47 -5.03 -12.40
CA PHE A 305 7.79 -4.39 -12.52
C PHE A 305 7.79 -2.86 -12.44
N GLU A 306 6.67 -2.19 -12.71
CA GLU A 306 6.56 -0.73 -12.55
C GLU A 306 6.07 -0.38 -11.15
N ALA A 307 6.82 0.44 -10.42
CA ALA A 307 6.49 0.92 -9.09
C ALA A 307 7.14 2.30 -8.86
N THR A 308 6.61 3.07 -7.91
CA THR A 308 7.07 4.43 -7.62
C THR A 308 8.34 4.41 -6.78
N CYS A 309 9.40 5.11 -7.20
CA CYS A 309 10.62 5.22 -6.39
C CYS A 309 10.40 6.08 -5.14
N PHE A 310 11.05 5.69 -4.05
CA PHE A 310 11.13 6.53 -2.86
C PHE A 310 12.10 7.70 -3.08
N THR A 311 11.80 8.85 -2.48
CA THR A 311 12.69 10.02 -2.53
C THR A 311 14.04 9.70 -1.88
N GLY A 312 15.14 10.02 -2.57
CA GLY A 312 16.50 9.79 -2.09
C GLY A 312 16.96 8.33 -2.08
N GLN A 313 16.21 7.40 -2.68
CA GLN A 313 16.50 5.97 -2.64
C GLN A 313 16.69 5.40 -4.04
N GLU A 314 17.86 4.80 -4.29
CA GLU A 314 18.15 4.11 -5.54
C GLU A 314 17.76 2.62 -5.43
N PRO A 315 16.87 2.11 -6.32
CA PRO A 315 16.43 0.72 -6.23
C PRO A 315 17.53 -0.29 -6.58
N GLN A 316 17.71 -1.27 -5.71
CA GLN A 316 18.62 -2.41 -5.84
C GLN A 316 17.94 -3.59 -6.54
N LEU A 317 18.73 -4.47 -7.16
CA LEU A 317 18.24 -5.70 -7.77
C LEU A 317 17.83 -6.73 -6.69
N PRO A 318 16.79 -7.54 -6.92
CA PRO A 318 16.29 -8.50 -5.94
C PRO A 318 17.31 -9.59 -5.63
N SER A 319 17.36 -10.00 -4.35
CA SER A 319 18.18 -11.12 -3.86
C SER A 319 17.69 -12.47 -4.38
N ILE A 320 16.39 -12.57 -4.68
CA ILE A 320 15.77 -13.75 -5.30
C ILE A 320 15.47 -13.43 -6.77
N ASN A 321 16.20 -14.07 -7.69
CA ASN A 321 16.00 -13.90 -9.12
C ASN A 321 14.95 -14.89 -9.66
N ILE A 322 13.69 -14.69 -9.24
CA ILE A 322 12.54 -15.48 -9.68
C ILE A 322 11.42 -14.53 -10.09
N SER A 323 11.11 -14.53 -11.38
CA SER A 323 10.06 -13.69 -11.95
C SER A 323 8.70 -14.40 -11.90
N PRO A 324 7.64 -13.69 -11.49
CA PRO A 324 6.29 -14.22 -11.59
C PRO A 324 5.86 -14.33 -13.05
N ARG A 325 4.92 -15.24 -13.33
CA ARG A 325 4.35 -15.40 -14.68
C ARG A 325 3.44 -14.22 -15.00
N THR A 326 3.65 -13.57 -16.14
CA THR A 326 2.87 -12.42 -16.61
C THR A 326 1.80 -12.85 -17.61
N LEU A 327 0.81 -11.98 -17.86
CA LEU A 327 -0.22 -12.23 -18.88
C LEU A 327 0.40 -12.31 -20.29
N GLU A 328 1.36 -11.45 -20.58
CA GLU A 328 2.06 -11.40 -21.86
C GLU A 328 2.82 -12.70 -22.14
N ALA A 329 3.51 -13.25 -21.12
CA ALA A 329 4.16 -14.55 -21.22
C ALA A 329 3.14 -15.67 -21.48
N LEU A 330 2.00 -15.66 -20.76
CA LEU A 330 0.92 -16.63 -20.96
C LEU A 330 0.35 -16.58 -22.39
N ILE A 331 0.16 -15.37 -22.94
CA ILE A 331 -0.32 -15.18 -24.32
C ILE A 331 0.73 -15.66 -25.32
N ALA A 332 2.00 -15.33 -25.13
CA ALA A 332 3.10 -15.71 -26.01
C ALA A 332 3.30 -17.24 -26.09
N GLU A 333 3.06 -17.96 -25.00
CA GLU A 333 3.09 -19.42 -24.93
C GLU A 333 1.93 -20.09 -25.70
N GLY A 334 0.97 -19.33 -26.23
CA GLY A 334 -0.12 -19.85 -27.04
C GLY A 334 -1.17 -20.64 -26.24
N VAL A 335 -1.19 -20.50 -24.91
CA VAL A 335 -2.12 -21.21 -24.02
C VAL A 335 -3.59 -20.82 -24.25
N PHE A 336 -3.83 -19.69 -24.94
CA PHE A 336 -5.17 -19.31 -25.42
C PHE A 336 -5.63 -20.05 -26.68
N ARG A 337 -4.80 -20.90 -27.30
CA ARG A 337 -5.24 -21.78 -28.38
C ARG A 337 -5.94 -22.99 -27.78
N ALA A 338 -7.26 -22.98 -27.86
CA ALA A 338 -8.23 -24.03 -27.55
C ALA A 338 -8.77 -24.06 -26.11
N ARG A 339 -9.97 -23.49 -25.94
CA ARG A 339 -11.23 -24.20 -25.65
C ARG A 339 -12.32 -23.17 -25.33
N PHE A 340 -13.11 -22.82 -26.34
CA PHE A 340 -14.51 -22.47 -26.15
C PHE A 340 -15.35 -23.66 -26.60
#